data_AF-A0A7J2LUK6-F1
#
_entry.id   AF-A0A7J2LUK6-F1
#
_cell.length_a   1.000
_cell.length_b   1.000
_cell.length_c   1.000
_cell.angle_alpha   90.00
_cell.angle_beta   90.00
_cell.angle_gamma   90.00
#
_symmetry.space_group_name_H-M   'P 1'
#
loop_
_entity.id
_entity.type
_entity.pdbx_description
1 polymer ?
#
loop_
_entity_poly.entity_id
_entity_poly.type
_entity_poly.pdbx_seq_one_letter_code
_entity_poly.pdbx_strand_id
1 'polypeptide(L)' 'LRSIGVSCRELDDLVNAAREAGAYGAKLTGAGGGGCMIALTPLERIMDVADAISEAGGEVLITRKTDDGVIIER' A
#
# COMPACT_ATOMS: atom_id res chain seq x y z
N LEU A 1 -7.80 -12.82 2.86
CA LEU A 1 -7.01 -12.96 1.61
C LEU A 1 -6.13 -14.21 1.69
N ARG A 2 -5.33 -14.37 2.75
CA ARG A 2 -4.58 -15.62 3.01
C ARG A 2 -5.46 -16.88 2.93
N SER A 3 -6.64 -16.86 3.54
CA SER A 3 -7.58 -17.99 3.55
C SER A 3 -8.16 -18.39 2.20
N ILE A 4 -8.09 -17.53 1.18
CA ILE A 4 -8.60 -17.80 -0.17
C ILE A 4 -7.48 -17.94 -1.20
N GLY A 5 -6.21 -18.04 -0.76
CA GLY A 5 -5.07 -18.34 -1.63
C GLY A 5 -4.57 -17.21 -2.53
N VAL A 6 -5.03 -15.97 -2.32
CA VAL A 6 -4.63 -14.80 -3.15
C VAL A 6 -3.60 -13.90 -2.48
N SER A 7 -3.05 -14.31 -1.33
CA SER A 7 -1.96 -13.59 -0.66
C SER A 7 -0.61 -14.16 -1.08
N CYS A 8 0.45 -13.35 -0.99
CA CYS A 8 1.83 -13.82 -1.06
C CYS A 8 2.63 -13.21 0.10
N ARG A 9 3.77 -13.83 0.41
CA ARG A 9 4.60 -13.45 1.56
C ARG A 9 5.06 -11.99 1.45
N GLU A 10 5.49 -11.59 0.27
CA GLU A 10 6.00 -10.27 -0.03
C GLU A 10 4.95 -9.19 0.31
N LEU A 11 3.71 -9.36 -0.17
CA LEU A 11 2.64 -8.41 0.13
C LEU A 11 2.20 -8.46 1.59
N ASP A 12 2.24 -9.64 2.21
CA ASP A 12 1.94 -9.80 3.63
C ASP A 12 2.95 -9.05 4.51
N ASP A 13 4.23 -9.06 4.13
CA ASP A 13 5.30 -8.34 4.83
C ASP A 13 5.11 -6.82 4.68
N LEU A 14 4.85 -6.32 3.46
CA LEU A 14 4.57 -4.90 3.22
C LEU A 14 3.33 -4.39 3.98
N VAL A 15 2.26 -5.19 4.03
CA VAL A 15 1.03 -4.84 4.76
C VAL A 15 1.28 -4.74 6.27
N ASN A 16 2.11 -5.61 6.84
CA ASN A 16 2.41 -5.55 8.27
C ASN A 16 3.33 -4.35 8.58
N ALA A 17 4.38 -4.14 7.78
CA ALA A 17 5.29 -3.00 7.93
C ALA A 17 4.53 -1.66 7.94
N ALA A 18 3.61 -1.47 6.99
CA ALA A 18 2.80 -0.25 6.94
C ALA A 18 1.91 -0.05 8.18
N ARG A 19 1.32 -1.14 8.71
CA ARG A 19 0.46 -1.07 9.92
C ARG A 19 1.28 -0.76 11.16
N GLU A 20 2.43 -1.39 11.31
CA GLU A 20 3.34 -1.18 12.44
C GLU A 20 3.91 0.24 12.45
N ALA A 21 4.14 0.84 11.27
CA ALA A 21 4.56 2.23 11.10
C ALA A 21 3.45 3.28 11.33
N GLY A 22 2.21 2.86 11.65
CA GLY A 22 1.14 3.77 12.04
C GLY A 22 0.13 4.10 10.94
N ALA A 23 0.04 3.30 9.87
CA ALA A 23 -1.10 3.36 8.96
C ALA A 23 -2.42 3.02 9.71
N TYR A 24 -3.51 3.70 9.36
CA TYR A 24 -4.86 3.31 9.81
C TYR A 24 -5.23 1.89 9.36
N GLY A 25 -4.74 1.50 8.18
CA GLY A 25 -4.94 0.17 7.64
C GLY A 25 -4.17 -0.03 6.34
N ALA A 26 -4.00 -1.29 5.98
CA ALA A 26 -3.28 -1.71 4.79
C ALA A 26 -3.87 -3.01 4.23
N LYS A 27 -3.89 -3.17 2.91
CA LYS A 27 -4.29 -4.41 2.23
C LYS A 27 -3.73 -4.50 0.81
N LEU A 28 -3.75 -5.70 0.24
CA LEU A 28 -3.49 -5.94 -1.18
C LEU A 28 -4.50 -5.18 -2.06
N THR A 29 -4.11 -4.78 -3.26
CA THR A 29 -4.99 -4.18 -4.28
C THR A 29 -4.98 -5.03 -5.57
N GLY A 30 -6.11 -5.06 -6.28
CA GLY A 30 -6.30 -5.94 -7.44
C GLY A 30 -6.69 -7.38 -7.08
N ALA A 31 -6.32 -8.34 -7.92
CA ALA A 31 -6.70 -9.74 -7.79
C ALA A 31 -5.94 -10.50 -6.68
N GLY A 32 -4.72 -10.06 -6.36
CA GLY A 32 -3.79 -10.73 -5.43
C GLY A 32 -2.70 -11.53 -6.14
N GLY A 33 -1.92 -12.30 -5.37
CA GLY A 33 -0.79 -13.11 -5.86
C GLY A 33 0.49 -12.34 -6.19
N GLY A 34 0.51 -11.03 -5.94
CA GLY A 34 1.63 -10.14 -6.22
C GLY A 34 1.17 -8.73 -6.59
N GLY A 35 2.10 -7.89 -7.04
CA GLY A 35 1.81 -6.52 -7.46
C GLY A 35 1.80 -5.54 -6.29
N CYS A 36 0.72 -4.79 -6.12
CA CYS A 36 0.68 -3.66 -5.20
C CYS A 36 -0.14 -3.94 -3.93
N MET A 37 0.21 -3.21 -2.87
CA MET A 37 -0.65 -3.01 -1.70
C MET A 37 -1.01 -1.53 -1.58
N ILE A 38 -2.03 -1.21 -0.78
CA ILE A 38 -2.41 0.15 -0.44
C ILE A 38 -2.42 0.31 1.07
N ALA A 39 -1.77 1.37 1.57
CA ALA A 39 -1.80 1.81 2.96
C ALA A 39 -2.56 3.14 3.06
N LEU A 40 -3.52 3.22 3.99
CA LEU A 40 -4.18 4.47 4.34
C LEU A 40 -3.53 5.00 5.62
N THR A 41 -2.96 6.20 5.55
CA THR A 41 -2.14 6.76 6.62
C THR A 41 -2.65 8.13 7.08
N PRO A 42 -2.40 8.51 8.35
CA PRO A 42 -2.46 9.91 8.73
C PRO A 42 -1.32 10.69 8.05
N LEU A 43 -1.52 12.00 7.82
CA LEU A 43 -0.57 12.83 7.06
C LEU A 43 0.80 12.89 7.75
N GLU A 44 0.81 12.95 9.08
CA GLU A 44 2.00 13.01 9.92
C GLU A 44 2.80 11.71 9.98
N ARG A 45 2.28 10.59 9.43
CA ARG A 45 2.97 9.29 9.33
C ARG A 45 3.29 8.87 7.90
N ILE A 46 3.06 9.74 6.91
CA ILE A 46 3.29 9.38 5.49
C ILE A 46 4.73 8.91 5.27
N MET A 47 5.72 9.63 5.79
CA MET A 47 7.12 9.27 5.62
C MET A 47 7.50 8.02 6.40
N ASP A 48 7.09 7.91 7.66
CA ASP A 48 7.34 6.71 8.48
C ASP A 48 6.80 5.43 7.81
N VAL A 49 5.61 5.50 7.23
CA VAL A 49 5.01 4.37 6.51
C VAL A 49 5.70 4.10 5.17
N ALA A 50 6.08 5.14 4.43
CA ALA A 50 6.82 5.00 3.18
C ALA A 50 8.19 4.34 3.41
N ASP A 51 8.92 4.77 4.42
CA ASP A 51 10.23 4.23 4.76
C ASP A 51 10.10 2.75 5.19
N ALA A 52 9.13 2.43 6.05
CA ALA A 52 8.87 1.04 6.45
C ALA A 52 8.51 0.11 5.28
N ILE A 53 7.71 0.59 4.31
CA ILE A 53 7.40 -0.19 3.10
C ILE A 53 8.66 -0.39 2.24
N SER A 54 9.49 0.65 2.11
CA SER A 54 10.73 0.59 1.32
C SER A 54 11.74 -0.37 1.94
N GLU A 55 11.93 -0.31 3.25
CA GLU A 55 12.80 -1.21 4.03
C GLU A 55 12.32 -2.67 3.98
N ALA A 56 11.01 -2.89 3.91
CA ALA A 56 10.42 -4.21 3.70
C ALA A 56 10.53 -4.70 2.24
N GLY A 57 11.14 -3.92 1.35
CA GLY A 57 11.44 -4.29 -0.04
C GLY A 57 10.42 -3.84 -1.08
N GLY A 58 9.50 -2.94 -0.72
CA GLY A 58 8.51 -2.38 -1.64
C GLY A 58 9.00 -1.12 -2.35
N GLU A 59 8.48 -0.87 -3.57
CA GLU A 59 8.60 0.45 -4.21
C GLU A 59 7.41 1.34 -3.80
N VAL A 60 7.69 2.58 -3.42
CA VAL A 60 6.67 3.47 -2.83
C VAL A 60 6.22 4.55 -3.78
N LEU A 61 4.90 4.69 -3.91
CA LEU A 61 4.23 5.83 -4.51
C LEU A 61 3.35 6.53 -3.48
N ILE A 62 3.77 7.70 -3.01
CA ILE A 62 2.95 8.54 -2.12
C ILE A 62 1.90 9.27 -2.96
N THR A 63 0.63 9.06 -2.63
CA THR A 63 -0.49 9.67 -3.37
C THR A 63 -1.68 9.98 -2.45
N ARG A 64 -2.70 10.64 -2.99
CA ARG A 64 -3.96 10.95 -2.33
C ARG A 64 -5.14 10.55 -3.22
N LYS A 65 -6.30 10.35 -2.59
CA LYS A 65 -7.56 10.18 -3.33
C LYS A 65 -7.84 11.44 -4.16
N THR A 66 -8.18 11.26 -5.43
CA THR A 66 -8.67 12.30 -6.33
C THR A 66 -10.13 12.06 -6.67
N ASP A 67 -10.84 13.13 -7.02
CA ASP A 67 -12.20 13.08 -7.61
C ASP A 67 -12.17 13.26 -9.14
N ASP A 68 -11.00 13.56 -9.70
CA ASP A 68 -10.81 13.71 -11.14
C ASP A 68 -10.70 12.34 -11.82
N GLY A 69 -11.45 12.17 -12.92
CA GLY A 69 -11.38 11.00 -13.79
C GLY A 69 -10.41 11.20 -14.94
N VAL A 70 -10.78 10.69 -16.12
CA VAL A 70 -9.98 10.87 -17.35
C VAL A 70 -10.01 12.34 -17.79
N ILE A 71 -8.83 12.92 -18.05
CA ILE A 71 -8.64 14.27 -18.58
C ILE A 71 -7.99 14.16 -19.96
N ILE A 72 -8.50 14.91 -20.96
CA ILE A 72 -7.90 14.99 -22.30
C ILE A 72 -7.11 16.28 -22.39
N GLU A 73 -5.79 16.18 -22.44
CA GLU A 73 -4.89 17.30 -22.70
C GLU A 73 -4.74 17.49 -24.21
N ARG A 74 -4.88 18.73 -24.70
CA ARG A 74 -4.76 19.11 -26.12
C ARG A 74 -3.39 19.67 -26.43
#